data_AF-A0A453Q1Z3-F1
#
_entry.id   AF-A0A453Q1Z3-F1
#
_cell.length_a   1.000
_cell.length_b   1.000
_cell.length_c   1.000
_cell.angle_alpha   90.00
_cell.angle_beta   90.00
_cell.angle_gamma   90.00
#
_symmetry.space_group_name_H-M   'P 1'
#
loop_
_entity.id
_entity.type
_entity.pdbx_description
1 polymer ?
#
loop_
_entity_poly.entity_id
_entity_poly.type
_entity_poly.pdbx_seq_one_letter_code
_entity_poly.pdbx_strand_id
1 'polypeptide(L)'
;RSCSTKTCGYMSPEYVLKGVFSVKSDVYSFGVLLLETVSGSKISSVHLKADFSSIIAYAWSLWKDGNTKDFVDSSIVGSFSLNETLRCIHIGLLCVQGSPNARPLVSSIVSFLEN
;
A
#
# COMPACT_ATOMS: atom_id res chain seq x y z
N ARG A 1 10.96 20.57 8.89
CA ARG A 1 11.19 19.42 9.79
C ARG A 1 11.64 18.25 8.92
N SER A 2 12.93 17.91 8.94
CA SER A 2 13.46 16.81 8.15
C SER A 2 13.18 15.51 8.89
N CYS A 3 12.40 14.62 8.29
CA CYS A 3 12.03 13.34 8.89
C CYS A 3 13.10 12.29 8.52
N SER A 4 13.63 11.60 9.52
CA SER A 4 14.67 10.59 9.37
C SER A 4 14.19 9.45 8.48
N THR A 5 15.06 9.05 7.55
CA THR A 5 14.83 8.32 6.29
C THR A 5 14.17 6.93 6.34
N LYS A 6 13.67 6.46 7.49
CA LYS A 6 13.01 5.14 7.62
C LYS A 6 11.48 5.18 7.59
N THR A 7 10.83 6.19 8.16
CA THR A 7 9.36 6.18 8.37
C THR A 7 8.60 7.00 7.33
N CYS A 8 9.27 7.84 6.55
CA CYS A 8 8.65 8.74 5.58
C CYS A 8 7.78 8.01 4.53
N GLY A 9 8.14 6.77 4.17
CA GLY A 9 7.42 6.02 3.14
C GLY A 9 5.98 5.63 3.52
N TYR A 10 5.65 5.61 4.81
CA TYR A 10 4.30 5.29 5.30
C TYR A 10 3.45 6.54 5.53
N MET A 11 4.05 7.73 5.51
CA MET A 11 3.35 8.96 5.86
C MET A 11 2.45 9.43 4.73
N SER A 12 1.22 9.81 5.06
CA SER A 12 0.29 10.35 4.07
C SER A 12 0.76 11.71 3.53
N PRO A 13 0.43 12.05 2.27
CA PRO A 13 0.86 13.31 1.66
C PRO A 13 0.45 14.54 2.47
N GLU A 14 -0.78 14.56 3.00
CA GLU A 14 -1.27 15.66 3.82
C GLU A 14 -0.58 15.75 5.19
N TYR A 15 -0.10 14.64 5.75
CA TYR A 15 0.70 14.66 6.96
C TYR A 15 2.09 15.24 6.68
N VAL A 16 2.76 14.80 5.61
CA VAL A 16 4.09 15.30 5.24
C VAL A 16 4.06 16.78 4.87
N LEU A 17 3.06 17.21 4.09
CA LEU A 17 2.99 18.57 3.55
C LEU A 17 2.40 19.58 4.54
N LYS A 18 1.39 19.16 5.32
CA LYS A 18 0.58 20.08 6.16
C LYS A 18 0.57 19.72 7.64
N GLY A 19 1.20 18.60 8.04
CA GLY A 19 1.17 18.13 9.43
C GLY A 19 -0.21 17.64 9.88
N VAL A 20 -1.10 17.30 8.93
CA VAL A 20 -2.48 16.89 9.26
C VAL A 20 -2.49 15.43 9.68
N PHE A 21 -2.86 15.19 10.94
CA PHE A 21 -3.07 13.85 11.51
C PHE A 21 -4.57 13.54 11.57
N SER A 22 -4.96 12.34 11.11
CA SER A 22 -6.34 11.88 11.12
C SER A 22 -6.44 10.36 10.95
N VAL A 23 -7.63 9.81 11.18
CA VAL A 23 -7.92 8.41 10.81
C VAL A 23 -7.60 8.13 9.34
N LYS A 24 -7.73 9.12 8.44
CA LYS A 24 -7.39 8.96 7.03
C LYS A 24 -5.88 8.88 6.79
N SER A 25 -5.04 9.55 7.58
CA SER A 25 -3.58 9.39 7.49
C SER A 25 -3.15 8.01 8.01
N ASP A 26 -3.85 7.48 9.01
CA ASP A 26 -3.62 6.11 9.50
C ASP A 26 -4.04 5.07 8.45
N VAL A 27 -5.19 5.26 7.78
CA VAL A 27 -5.61 4.41 6.65
C VAL A 27 -4.58 4.40 5.53
N TYR A 28 -3.98 5.54 5.21
CA TYR A 28 -2.90 5.60 4.23
C TYR A 28 -1.70 4.74 4.67
N SER A 29 -1.24 4.93 5.90
CA SER A 29 -0.11 4.18 6.47
C SER A 29 -0.37 2.68 6.49
N PHE A 30 -1.60 2.28 6.81
CA PHE A 30 -2.07 0.89 6.73
C PHE A 30 -2.01 0.35 5.30
N GLY A 31 -2.51 1.11 4.31
CA GLY A 31 -2.47 0.70 2.91
C GLY A 31 -1.04 0.47 2.40
N VAL A 32 -0.13 1.34 2.81
CA VAL A 32 1.31 1.20 2.50
C VAL A 32 1.88 -0.08 3.11
N LEU A 33 1.59 -0.35 4.38
CA LEU A 33 2.03 -1.58 5.07
C LEU A 33 1.43 -2.85 4.46
N LEU A 34 0.17 -2.79 4.04
CA LEU A 34 -0.51 -3.91 3.39
C LEU A 34 0.16 -4.26 2.05
N LEU A 35 0.48 -3.25 1.24
CA LEU A 35 1.21 -3.45 -0.02
C LEU A 35 2.64 -3.97 0.23
N GLU A 36 3.32 -3.47 1.26
CA GLU A 36 4.63 -3.98 1.69
C GLU A 36 4.56 -5.46 2.07
N THR A 37 3.52 -5.85 2.82
CA THR A 37 3.31 -7.24 3.28
C THR A 37 3.04 -8.16 2.10
N VAL A 38 2.15 -7.77 1.18
CA VAL A 38 1.80 -8.61 0.02
C VAL A 38 2.99 -8.78 -0.93
N SER A 39 3.84 -7.76 -1.06
CA SER A 39 5.01 -7.81 -1.94
C SER A 39 6.26 -8.42 -1.32
N GLY A 40 6.28 -8.63 0.00
CA GLY A 40 7.46 -9.09 0.73
C GLY A 40 8.64 -8.13 0.65
N SER A 41 8.45 -6.94 0.07
CA SER A 41 9.52 -6.01 -0.29
C SER A 41 9.47 -4.81 0.64
N LYS A 42 10.53 -4.61 1.43
CA LYS A 42 10.58 -3.48 2.37
C LYS A 42 10.55 -2.15 1.65
N ILE A 43 9.83 -1.17 2.18
CA ILE A 43 9.79 0.20 1.65
C ILE A 43 11.16 0.87 1.66
N SER A 44 12.00 0.52 2.63
CA SER A 44 13.39 1.01 2.69
C SER A 44 14.34 0.26 1.75
N SER A 45 13.89 -0.82 1.10
CA SER A 45 14.74 -1.56 0.17
C SER A 45 14.83 -0.78 -1.14
N VAL A 46 16.00 -0.18 -1.35
CA VAL A 46 16.42 0.64 -2.51
C VAL A 46 16.38 -0.15 -3.85
N HIS A 47 15.88 -1.38 -3.82
CA HIS A 47 15.85 -2.33 -4.95
C HIS A 47 14.44 -2.62 -5.45
N LEU A 48 13.46 -1.73 -5.20
CA LEU A 48 12.27 -1.73 -6.04
C LEU A 48 12.75 -1.63 -7.49
N LYS A 49 12.44 -2.66 -8.31
CA LYS A 49 12.88 -2.85 -9.70
C LYS A 49 13.15 -1.49 -10.34
N ALA A 50 14.38 -1.29 -10.82
CA ALA A 50 15.11 -0.03 -11.10
C ALA A 50 14.36 1.17 -11.74
N ASP A 51 13.09 0.99 -12.13
CA ASP A 51 12.25 1.92 -12.88
C ASP A 51 11.16 2.60 -12.04
N PHE A 52 10.92 2.18 -10.78
CA PHE A 52 9.83 2.74 -9.96
C PHE A 52 10.31 3.52 -8.74
N SER A 53 9.74 4.72 -8.56
CA SER A 53 10.08 5.64 -7.46
C SER A 53 9.52 5.25 -6.09
N SER A 54 8.55 4.32 -6.04
CA SER A 54 7.96 3.82 -4.80
C SER A 54 7.20 2.50 -5.01
N ILE A 55 6.98 1.75 -3.93
CA ILE A 55 6.17 0.53 -3.93
C ILE A 55 4.74 0.80 -4.41
N ILE A 56 4.21 1.97 -4.06
CA ILE A 56 2.87 2.42 -4.47
C ILE A 56 2.82 2.60 -5.99
N ALA A 57 3.83 3.24 -6.58
CA ALA A 57 3.92 3.43 -8.03
C ALA A 57 4.03 2.09 -8.77
N TYR A 58 4.85 1.17 -8.24
CA TYR A 58 4.99 -0.19 -8.77
C TYR A 58 3.66 -0.96 -8.73
N ALA A 59 2.98 -0.96 -7.57
CA ALA A 59 1.68 -1.60 -7.39
C ALA A 59 0.62 -1.04 -8.35
N TRP A 60 0.56 0.29 -8.52
CA TRP A 60 -0.35 0.94 -9.47
C TRP A 60 -0.06 0.59 -10.92
N SER A 61 1.20 0.45 -11.31
CA SER A 61 1.56 0.02 -12.68
C SER A 61 1.03 -1.37 -12.94
N LEU A 62 1.38 -2.33 -12.08
CA LEU A 62 0.94 -3.72 -12.25
C LEU A 62 -0.58 -3.87 -12.18
N TRP A 63 -1.26 -3.07 -11.34
CA TRP A 63 -2.72 -3.03 -11.31
C TRP A 63 -3.32 -2.57 -12.62
N LYS A 64 -2.80 -1.48 -13.21
CA LYS A 64 -3.27 -0.96 -14.49
C LYS A 64 -2.98 -1.90 -15.65
N ASP A 65 -1.86 -2.61 -15.61
CA ASP A 65 -1.44 -3.55 -16.66
C ASP A 65 -2.09 -4.93 -16.50
N GLY A 66 -2.91 -5.14 -15.45
CA GLY A 66 -3.53 -6.43 -15.16
C GLY A 66 -2.56 -7.52 -14.70
N ASN A 67 -1.32 -7.14 -14.37
CA ASN A 67 -0.24 -8.06 -14.03
C ASN A 67 0.10 -8.05 -12.52
N THR A 68 -0.93 -7.95 -11.69
CA THR A 68 -0.83 -7.89 -10.22
C THR A 68 -0.21 -9.12 -9.57
N LYS A 69 -0.14 -10.25 -10.28
CA LYS A 69 0.52 -11.47 -9.79
C LYS A 69 2.03 -11.25 -9.59
N ASP A 70 2.65 -10.42 -10.41
CA ASP A 70 4.08 -10.06 -10.31
C ASP A 70 4.39 -9.13 -9.13
N PHE A 71 3.35 -8.68 -8.42
CA PHE A 71 3.47 -7.91 -7.20
C PHE A 71 3.57 -8.80 -5.96
N VAL A 72 3.15 -10.06 -6.03
CA VAL A 72 2.97 -10.94 -4.88
C VAL A 72 4.29 -11.61 -4.49
N ASP A 73 4.60 -11.61 -3.20
CA ASP A 73 5.74 -12.35 -2.66
C ASP A 73 5.58 -13.86 -2.91
N SER A 74 6.59 -14.47 -3.51
CA SER A 74 6.62 -15.92 -3.73
C SER A 74 6.54 -16.73 -2.44
N SER A 75 6.92 -16.15 -1.29
CA SER A 75 6.84 -16.80 0.02
C SER A 75 5.41 -17.01 0.53
N ILE A 76 4.46 -16.18 0.10
CA ILE A 76 3.03 -16.29 0.48
C ILE A 76 2.18 -16.99 -0.59
N VAL A 77 2.76 -17.27 -1.76
CA VAL A 77 2.09 -18.04 -2.82
C VAL A 77 1.76 -19.44 -2.30
N GLY A 78 0.47 -19.79 -2.31
CA GLY A 78 -0.04 -21.07 -1.80
C GLY A 78 -0.56 -21.03 -0.36
N SER A 79 -0.23 -19.98 0.42
CA SER A 79 -0.82 -19.76 1.75
C SER A 79 -2.15 -19.00 1.69
N PHE A 80 -2.34 -18.19 0.64
CA PHE A 80 -3.56 -17.45 0.36
C PHE A 80 -4.10 -17.79 -1.02
N SER A 81 -5.42 -17.70 -1.19
CA SER A 81 -6.02 -17.78 -2.51
C SER A 81 -5.64 -16.55 -3.35
N LEU A 82 -5.61 -16.73 -4.66
CA LEU A 82 -5.32 -15.65 -5.59
C LEU A 82 -6.32 -14.49 -5.43
N ASN A 83 -7.58 -14.79 -5.14
CA ASN A 83 -8.62 -13.79 -4.94
C ASN A 83 -8.41 -12.96 -3.66
N GLU A 84 -8.03 -13.58 -2.55
CA GLU A 84 -7.69 -12.87 -1.31
C GLU A 84 -6.51 -11.93 -1.52
N THR A 85 -5.46 -12.41 -2.18
CA THR A 85 -4.27 -11.59 -2.48
C THR A 85 -4.61 -10.41 -3.39
N LEU A 86 -5.37 -10.64 -4.46
CA LEU A 86 -5.83 -9.56 -5.34
C LEU A 86 -6.70 -8.54 -4.59
N ARG A 87 -7.55 -9.01 -3.69
CA ARG A 87 -8.40 -8.14 -2.86
C ARG A 87 -7.54 -7.30 -1.91
N CYS A 88 -6.53 -7.87 -1.27
CA CYS A 88 -5.57 -7.14 -0.42
C CYS A 88 -4.83 -6.05 -1.23
N ILE A 89 -4.37 -6.35 -2.44
CA ILE A 89 -3.74 -5.36 -3.32
C ILE A 89 -4.73 -4.23 -3.64
N HIS A 90 -5.95 -4.57 -4.03
CA HIS A 90 -6.98 -3.58 -4.36
C HIS A 90 -7.30 -2.65 -3.18
N ILE A 91 -7.52 -3.22 -1.99
CA ILE A 91 -7.76 -2.45 -0.76
C ILE A 91 -6.55 -1.56 -0.45
N GLY A 92 -5.33 -2.10 -0.55
CA GLY A 92 -4.10 -1.35 -0.36
C GLY A 92 -4.04 -0.12 -1.27
N LEU A 93 -4.33 -0.29 -2.57
CA LEU A 93 -4.38 0.79 -3.56
C LEU A 93 -5.46 1.85 -3.26
N LEU A 94 -6.62 1.43 -2.77
CA LEU A 94 -7.68 2.35 -2.33
C LEU A 94 -7.27 3.13 -1.06
N CYS A 95 -6.53 2.49 -0.15
CA CYS A 95 -6.04 3.12 1.08
C CYS A 95 -4.98 4.19 0.82
N VAL A 96 -4.13 4.02 -0.20
CA VAL A 96 -3.04 4.95 -0.54
C VAL A 96 -3.43 6.06 -1.52
N GLN A 97 -4.73 6.29 -1.72
CA GLN A 97 -5.22 7.39 -2.56
C GLN A 97 -4.71 8.75 -2.07
N GLY A 98 -4.34 9.62 -3.02
CA GLY A 98 -3.81 10.95 -2.72
C GLY A 98 -4.81 11.84 -1.98
N SER A 99 -6.10 11.73 -2.33
CA SER A 99 -7.18 12.41 -1.62
C SER A 99 -7.62 11.60 -0.39
N PRO A 100 -7.58 12.16 0.84
CA PRO A 100 -8.09 11.49 2.04
C PRO A 100 -9.56 11.05 1.93
N ASN A 101 -10.37 11.79 1.17
CA ASN A 101 -11.79 11.49 0.97
C ASN A 101 -12.03 10.29 0.05
N ALA A 102 -11.07 9.94 -0.81
CA ALA A 102 -11.14 8.78 -1.68
C ALA A 102 -10.71 7.48 -0.97
N ARG A 103 -10.10 7.58 0.21
CA ARG A 103 -9.70 6.41 1.01
C ARG A 103 -10.94 5.78 1.66
N PRO A 104 -11.03 4.45 1.77
CA PRO A 104 -12.16 3.78 2.39
C PRO A 104 -12.31 4.11 3.88
N LEU A 105 -13.44 3.71 4.47
CA LEU A 105 -13.63 3.70 5.91
C LEU A 105 -12.93 2.46 6.50
N VAL A 106 -12.45 2.57 7.75
CA VAL A 106 -11.83 1.44 8.45
C VAL A 106 -12.79 0.26 8.57
N SER A 107 -14.07 0.52 8.85
CA SER A 107 -15.11 -0.52 8.87
C SER A 107 -15.24 -1.24 7.53
N SER A 108 -15.17 -0.52 6.41
CA SER A 108 -15.18 -1.11 5.08
C SER A 108 -13.97 -1.99 4.86
N ILE A 109 -12.77 -1.52 5.22
CA ILE A 109 -11.52 -2.30 5.13
C ILE A 109 -11.67 -3.63 5.87
N VAL A 110 -12.08 -3.59 7.15
CA VAL A 110 -12.27 -4.79 7.98
C VAL A 110 -13.29 -5.74 7.34
N SER A 111 -14.44 -5.22 6.88
CA SER A 111 -15.46 -6.05 6.25
C SER A 111 -14.99 -6.75 4.97
N PHE A 112 -14.07 -6.13 4.20
CA PHE A 112 -13.52 -6.76 3.00
C PHE A 112 -12.46 -7.83 3.30
N LEU A 113 -11.80 -7.75 4.47
CA LEU A 113 -10.75 -8.68 4.89
C LEU A 113 -11.30 -9.90 5.65
N GLU A 114 -12.47 -9.77 6.30
CA GLU A 114 -13.13 -10.87 7.01
C GLU A 114 -13.91 -11.84 6.08
N ASN A 115 -14.04 -11.50 4.80
CA ASN A 115 -14.76 -12.26 3.76
C ASN A 115 -13.82 -13.00 2.81
#